data_AF-A0A967WD86-F1
#
_entry.id   AF-A0A967WD86-F1
#
_cell.length_a   1.000
_cell.length_b   1.000
_cell.length_c   1.000
_cell.angle_alpha   90.00
_cell.angle_beta   90.00
_cell.angle_gamma   90.00
#
_symmetry.space_group_name_H-M   'P 1'
#
loop_
_entity.id
_entity.type
_entity.pdbx_description
1 polymer ?
#
loop_
_entity_poly.entity_id
_entity_poly.type
_entity_poly.pdbx_seq_one_letter_code
_entity_poly.pdbx_strand_id
1 'polypeptide(L)'
;MSTTTSDKTLQQAKRNQAFENKPATANGQCPLKAGEIAIHPVRYAIDESPARGSAQGPNPLPKGWNAGHLPKLKTRSYTLRQLRDGWLYVWDETDRTLHEYQVKGHQFIRHQWGNAQLGKDGRNNPGDSKPYLLYPKRSRLLLAYSPMQWTWRLCEKMRSNPQEQKRWMRALNLPQYCTQMQAAHAAPIREIGSAVADILAGGEAPTFKSCLVATNKDDSSRPCKQSIDQALILGSVPDQDSALFVALDDPMAIVDDLAMNLQGRWLELAAAEKQHANKLNSAENVQRLCGVNLD
;
A
#
# COMPACT_ATOMS: atom_id res chain seq x y z
N MET A 1 3.99 -19.88 6.54
CA MET A 1 5.33 -19.70 7.12
C MET A 1 5.51 -18.21 7.39
N SER A 2 5.63 -17.79 8.65
CA SER A 2 5.94 -16.39 8.98
C SER A 2 7.42 -16.20 8.65
N THR A 3 7.72 -15.41 7.62
CA THR A 3 9.10 -15.05 7.27
C THR A 3 9.60 -14.02 8.27
N THR A 4 9.96 -14.45 9.47
CA THR A 4 10.76 -13.63 10.37
C THR A 4 12.12 -13.47 9.69
N THR A 5 12.41 -12.28 9.19
CA THR A 5 13.72 -11.96 8.59
C THR A 5 14.80 -12.27 9.61
N SER A 6 15.82 -13.06 9.25
CA SER A 6 16.88 -13.40 10.19
C SER A 6 17.62 -12.14 10.64
N ASP A 7 18.06 -12.08 11.91
CA ASP A 7 18.81 -10.95 12.45
C ASP A 7 20.05 -10.61 11.62
N LYS A 8 20.71 -11.65 11.05
CA LYS A 8 21.84 -11.49 10.14
C LYS A 8 21.45 -10.74 8.85
N THR A 9 20.30 -11.07 8.27
CA THR A 9 19.78 -10.40 7.07
C THR A 9 19.48 -8.93 7.37
N LEU A 10 18.87 -8.63 8.52
CA LEU A 10 18.57 -7.26 8.91
C LEU A 10 19.85 -6.45 9.18
N GLN A 11 20.82 -7.03 9.88
CA GLN A 11 22.10 -6.37 10.14
C GLN A 11 22.87 -6.08 8.84
N GLN A 12 22.85 -7.01 7.89
CA GLN A 12 23.41 -6.83 6.55
C GLN A 12 22.72 -5.69 5.79
N ALA A 13 21.39 -5.64 5.86
CA ALA A 13 20.60 -4.59 5.22
C ALA A 13 20.88 -3.20 5.82
N LYS A 14 21.00 -3.10 7.15
CA LYS A 14 21.39 -1.85 7.84
C LYS A 14 22.79 -1.38 7.43
N ARG A 15 23.74 -2.31 7.30
CA ARG A 15 25.07 -1.99 6.79
C ARG A 15 25.01 -1.42 5.37
N ASN A 16 24.27 -2.09 4.47
CA ASN A 16 24.14 -1.64 3.09
C ASN A 16 23.39 -0.31 2.96
N GLN A 17 22.42 -0.06 3.85
CA GLN A 17 21.74 1.23 3.92
C GLN A 17 22.72 2.36 4.26
N ALA A 18 23.58 2.14 5.27
CA ALA A 18 24.54 3.14 5.73
C ALA A 18 25.74 3.32 4.78
N PHE A 19 26.20 2.23 4.17
CA PHE A 19 27.35 2.20 3.27
C PHE A 19 26.90 1.70 1.90
N GLU A 20 26.39 2.63 1.09
CA GLU A 20 26.03 2.33 -0.29
C GLU A 20 27.26 1.83 -1.05
N ASN A 21 27.09 0.76 -1.83
CA ASN A 21 28.11 0.26 -2.75
C ASN A 21 28.24 1.18 -3.98
N LYS A 22 28.45 2.48 -3.74
CA LYS A 22 28.81 3.46 -4.75
C LYS A 22 30.34 3.43 -4.88
N PRO A 23 30.91 3.15 -6.06
CA PRO A 23 32.36 3.23 -6.22
C PRO A 23 32.83 4.65 -5.87
N ALA A 24 33.96 4.78 -5.19
CA ALA A 24 34.48 6.08 -4.70
C ALA A 24 34.69 7.14 -5.81
N THR A 25 34.75 6.71 -7.08
CA THR A 25 34.77 7.57 -8.28
C THR A 25 33.40 8.12 -8.70
N ALA A 26 32.33 7.81 -7.95
CA ALA A 26 30.98 8.31 -8.17
C ALA A 26 30.71 9.67 -7.51
N ASN A 27 31.61 10.17 -6.66
CA ASN A 27 31.57 11.56 -6.18
C ASN A 27 31.88 12.48 -7.35
N GLY A 28 30.83 12.91 -8.07
CA GLY A 28 30.92 13.71 -9.29
C GLY A 28 30.26 13.07 -10.52
N GLN A 29 29.72 11.85 -10.42
CA GLN A 29 28.93 11.26 -11.51
C GLN A 29 27.45 11.50 -11.26
N CYS A 30 26.89 12.33 -12.15
CA CYS A 30 25.48 12.63 -12.22
C CYS A 30 24.60 11.37 -11.98
N PRO A 31 23.51 11.48 -11.19
CA PRO A 31 22.53 10.41 -11.00
C PRO A 31 22.08 9.74 -12.31
N LEU A 32 22.26 10.38 -13.46
CA LEU A 32 22.02 9.86 -14.81
C LEU A 32 22.80 8.59 -15.22
N LYS A 33 23.89 8.16 -14.54
CA LYS A 33 24.69 7.00 -15.01
C LYS A 33 24.12 5.61 -14.73
N ALA A 34 23.30 5.41 -13.69
CA ALA A 34 22.53 4.17 -13.57
C ALA A 34 21.45 4.17 -14.66
N GLY A 35 21.42 3.18 -15.56
CA GLY A 35 20.42 3.13 -16.65
C GLY A 35 18.99 2.90 -16.16
N GLU A 36 18.86 2.39 -14.94
CA GLU A 36 17.59 1.99 -14.32
C GLU A 36 17.37 2.69 -12.99
N ILE A 37 16.12 2.66 -12.53
CA ILE A 37 15.66 3.25 -11.28
C ILE A 37 14.90 2.20 -10.48
N ALA A 38 15.18 2.12 -9.18
CA ALA A 38 14.46 1.22 -8.28
C ALA A 38 13.18 1.90 -7.77
N ILE A 39 12.08 1.14 -7.79
CA ILE A 39 10.75 1.60 -7.40
C ILE A 39 10.19 0.67 -6.34
N HIS A 40 9.77 1.19 -5.18
CA HIS A 40 9.06 0.41 -4.16
C HIS A 40 7.57 0.80 -4.13
N PRO A 41 6.66 -0.05 -4.66
CA PRO A 41 5.22 0.19 -4.57
C PRO A 41 4.69 0.07 -3.13
N VAL A 42 3.87 1.02 -2.73
CA VAL A 42 3.08 1.03 -1.48
C VAL A 42 1.60 1.32 -1.81
N ARG A 43 0.71 1.39 -0.82
CA ARG A 43 -0.70 1.74 -1.04
C ARG A 43 -1.20 2.86 -0.15
N TYR A 44 -2.21 3.55 -0.63
CA TYR A 44 -3.13 4.29 0.23
C TYR A 44 -3.95 3.32 1.11
N ALA A 45 -4.15 3.70 2.36
CA ALA A 45 -4.97 2.98 3.32
C ALA A 45 -5.71 3.96 4.24
N ILE A 46 -6.79 3.51 4.88
CA ILE A 46 -7.39 4.26 5.99
C ILE A 46 -6.45 4.15 7.19
N ASP A 47 -6.25 5.26 7.87
CA ASP A 47 -5.41 5.33 9.06
C ASP A 47 -6.11 4.70 10.28
N GLU A 48 -5.30 4.37 11.28
CA GLU A 48 -5.77 4.01 12.62
C GLU A 48 -6.73 5.09 13.14
N SER A 49 -7.71 4.66 13.93
CA SER A 49 -8.70 5.55 14.52
C SER A 49 -8.02 6.73 15.22
N PRO A 50 -8.45 7.97 14.93
CA PRO A 50 -7.91 9.13 15.61
C PRO A 50 -8.31 9.11 17.08
N ALA A 51 -7.58 9.87 17.90
CA ALA A 51 -8.01 10.20 19.25
C ALA A 51 -9.39 10.88 19.21
N ARG A 52 -10.19 10.70 20.27
CA ARG A 52 -11.54 11.28 20.37
C ARG A 52 -11.48 12.80 20.11
N GLY A 53 -12.32 13.26 19.17
CA GLY A 53 -12.42 14.68 18.80
C GLY A 53 -11.53 15.11 17.63
N SER A 54 -10.66 14.24 17.12
CA SER A 54 -9.89 14.46 15.88
C SER A 54 -10.45 13.65 14.72
N ALA A 55 -10.28 14.15 13.50
CA ALA A 55 -10.47 13.37 12.26
C ALA A 55 -9.14 12.85 11.69
N GLN A 56 -8.01 13.37 12.17
CA GLN A 56 -6.66 12.99 11.74
C GLN A 56 -6.12 11.87 12.64
N GLY A 57 -5.88 10.71 12.04
CA GLY A 57 -5.22 9.57 12.66
C GLY A 57 -3.73 9.81 12.90
N PRO A 58 -3.08 8.90 13.65
CA PRO A 58 -1.71 9.08 14.14
C PRO A 58 -0.63 8.90 13.06
N ASN A 59 -0.96 8.39 11.87
CA ASN A 59 -0.01 8.14 10.79
C ASN A 59 -0.38 8.97 9.54
N PRO A 60 -0.27 10.30 9.57
CA PRO A 60 -0.70 11.16 8.47
C PRO A 60 0.03 10.85 7.17
N LEU A 61 -0.61 11.12 6.03
CA LEU A 61 0.08 11.19 4.75
C LEU A 61 1.24 12.20 4.80
N PRO A 62 2.30 12.00 3.99
CA PRO A 62 3.39 12.96 3.94
C PRO A 62 2.90 14.36 3.53
N LYS A 63 3.60 15.39 4.02
CA LYS A 63 3.23 16.78 3.75
C LYS A 63 3.14 17.04 2.24
N GLY A 64 2.05 17.68 1.81
CA GLY A 64 1.81 18.02 0.39
C GLY A 64 1.23 16.88 -0.44
N TRP A 65 1.04 15.68 0.13
CA TRP A 65 0.35 14.60 -0.56
C TRP A 65 -1.16 14.86 -0.62
N ASN A 66 -1.73 14.64 -1.80
CA ASN A 66 -3.16 14.81 -2.05
C ASN A 66 -3.83 13.44 -2.20
N ALA A 67 -4.86 13.20 -1.40
CA ALA A 67 -5.72 12.01 -1.44
C ALA A 67 -7.14 12.32 -1.98
N GLY A 68 -7.32 13.45 -2.67
CA GLY A 68 -8.62 13.92 -3.15
C GLY A 68 -9.27 13.05 -4.22
N HIS A 69 -8.54 12.11 -4.82
CA HIS A 69 -9.10 11.09 -5.70
C HIS A 69 -9.77 9.94 -4.92
N LEU A 70 -9.51 9.81 -3.63
CA LEU A 70 -10.13 8.83 -2.75
C LEU A 70 -11.45 9.37 -2.16
N PRO A 71 -12.35 8.50 -1.69
CA PRO A 71 -13.57 8.92 -1.01
C PRO A 71 -13.30 9.87 0.17
N LYS A 72 -14.14 10.91 0.34
CA LYS A 72 -14.00 11.83 1.47
C LYS A 72 -14.37 11.13 2.78
N LEU A 73 -13.47 11.21 3.77
CA LEU A 73 -13.68 10.68 5.11
C LEU A 73 -14.00 11.81 6.10
N LYS A 74 -14.91 11.56 7.05
CA LYS A 74 -15.32 12.56 8.06
C LYS A 74 -14.64 12.37 9.41
N THR A 75 -14.47 11.11 9.83
CA THR A 75 -13.99 10.73 11.18
C THR A 75 -12.66 9.98 11.13
N ARG A 76 -12.04 9.93 9.96
CA ARG A 76 -10.80 9.21 9.66
C ARG A 76 -9.98 9.99 8.63
N SER A 77 -8.71 9.66 8.56
CA SER A 77 -7.77 10.14 7.55
C SER A 77 -7.18 8.98 6.76
N TYR A 78 -6.49 9.32 5.68
CA TYR A 78 -5.67 8.37 4.93
C TYR A 78 -4.24 8.35 5.45
N THR A 79 -3.56 7.24 5.19
CA THR A 79 -2.13 6.99 5.43
C THR A 79 -1.53 6.19 4.27
N LEU A 80 -0.22 5.97 4.28
CA LEU A 80 0.46 5.03 3.39
C LEU A 80 0.85 3.77 4.15
N ARG A 81 0.66 2.61 3.52
CA ARG A 81 1.04 1.30 4.06
C ARG A 81 1.69 0.42 2.99
N GLN A 82 2.40 -0.62 3.42
CA GLN A 82 2.87 -1.70 2.55
C GLN A 82 1.72 -2.25 1.69
N LEU A 83 2.03 -2.66 0.45
CA LEU A 83 1.11 -3.48 -0.32
C LEU A 83 0.78 -4.77 0.43
N ARG A 84 -0.49 -5.17 0.42
CA ARG A 84 -0.89 -6.47 0.94
C ARG A 84 -0.34 -7.56 0.01
N ASP A 85 -0.22 -8.78 0.53
CA ASP A 85 0.10 -9.92 -0.33
C ASP A 85 -0.96 -10.02 -1.43
N GLY A 86 -0.53 -10.32 -2.66
CA GLY A 86 -1.38 -10.19 -3.84
C GLY A 86 -0.56 -10.09 -5.11
N TRP A 87 -0.99 -9.23 -6.03
CA TRP A 87 -0.45 -9.10 -7.37
C TRP A 87 -0.27 -7.63 -7.76
N LEU A 88 0.78 -7.38 -8.52
CA LEU A 88 1.14 -6.07 -9.03
C LEU A 88 1.39 -6.18 -10.53
N TYR A 89 0.81 -5.24 -11.26
CA TYR A 89 0.90 -5.13 -12.71
C TYR A 89 1.55 -3.81 -13.09
N VAL A 90 2.49 -3.85 -14.02
CA VAL A 90 3.15 -2.66 -14.56
C VAL A 90 3.10 -2.73 -16.07
N TRP A 91 2.33 -1.83 -16.67
CA TRP A 91 2.37 -1.60 -18.12
C TRP A 91 3.47 -0.58 -18.40
N ASP A 92 4.51 -1.01 -19.10
CA ASP A 92 5.53 -0.12 -19.63
C ASP A 92 5.06 0.39 -21.00
N GLU A 93 4.66 1.65 -21.06
CA GLU A 93 4.19 2.28 -22.30
C GLU A 93 5.30 2.42 -23.33
N THR A 94 6.56 2.50 -22.89
CA THR A 94 7.72 2.70 -23.77
C THR A 94 8.09 1.40 -24.45
N ASP A 95 8.13 0.30 -23.68
CA ASP A 95 8.48 -1.03 -24.21
C ASP A 95 7.25 -1.85 -24.64
N ARG A 96 6.04 -1.31 -24.43
CA ARG A 96 4.75 -1.92 -24.78
C ARG A 96 4.60 -3.33 -24.22
N THR A 97 4.99 -3.50 -22.97
CA THR A 97 5.01 -4.79 -22.28
C THR A 97 4.30 -4.68 -20.94
N LEU A 98 3.54 -5.73 -20.61
CA LEU A 98 2.88 -5.87 -19.31
C LEU A 98 3.71 -6.79 -18.43
N HIS A 99 4.13 -6.26 -17.29
CA HIS A 99 4.87 -6.98 -16.29
C HIS A 99 3.97 -7.34 -15.12
N GLU A 100 4.01 -8.62 -14.74
CA GLU A 100 3.30 -9.21 -13.61
C GLU A 100 4.27 -9.55 -12.48
N TYR A 101 3.88 -9.22 -11.26
CA TYR A 101 4.60 -9.53 -10.04
C TYR A 101 3.64 -10.10 -8.99
N GLN A 102 4.09 -11.10 -8.25
CA GLN A 102 3.44 -11.52 -7.02
C GLN A 102 4.05 -10.73 -5.85
N VAL A 103 3.19 -10.16 -5.00
CA VAL A 103 3.58 -9.49 -3.76
C VAL A 103 3.51 -10.51 -2.62
N LYS A 104 4.64 -10.75 -1.96
CA LYS A 104 4.73 -11.60 -0.75
C LYS A 104 5.60 -10.91 0.29
N GLY A 105 5.03 -10.56 1.43
CA GLY A 105 5.73 -9.69 2.39
C GLY A 105 6.14 -8.37 1.71
N HIS A 106 7.38 -7.96 1.86
CA HIS A 106 7.92 -6.76 1.22
C HIS A 106 8.61 -7.04 -0.14
N GLN A 107 8.45 -8.26 -0.67
CA GLN A 107 9.12 -8.72 -1.89
C GLN A 107 8.15 -8.75 -3.08
N PHE A 108 8.70 -8.40 -4.25
CA PHE A 108 8.06 -8.45 -5.55
C PHE A 108 8.72 -9.55 -6.37
N ILE A 109 7.97 -10.62 -6.61
CA ILE A 109 8.43 -11.80 -7.36
C ILE A 109 7.97 -11.63 -8.80
N ARG A 110 8.89 -11.53 -9.76
CA ARG A 110 8.56 -11.35 -11.18
C ARG A 110 7.99 -12.66 -11.75
N HIS A 111 6.87 -12.58 -12.47
CA HIS A 111 6.35 -13.69 -13.27
C HIS A 111 6.55 -13.38 -14.77
N GLN A 112 7.43 -14.13 -15.44
CA GLN A 112 7.75 -13.95 -16.86
C GLN A 112 6.90 -14.82 -17.78
N TRP A 113 6.07 -14.22 -18.62
CA TRP A 113 5.17 -14.98 -19.48
C TRP A 113 5.91 -15.66 -20.62
N GLY A 114 5.86 -17.00 -20.65
CA GLY A 114 6.20 -17.81 -21.82
C GLY A 114 4.96 -18.46 -22.43
N ASN A 115 5.16 -19.37 -23.39
CA ASN A 115 4.07 -20.05 -24.11
C ASN A 115 3.07 -20.75 -23.18
N ALA A 116 3.52 -21.29 -22.04
CA ALA A 116 2.66 -21.96 -21.08
C ALA A 116 1.73 -21.01 -20.28
N GLN A 117 2.06 -19.72 -20.20
CA GLN A 117 1.29 -18.72 -19.45
C GLN A 117 0.34 -17.91 -20.34
N LEU A 118 0.61 -17.81 -21.64
CA LEU A 118 -0.24 -17.09 -22.58
C LEU A 118 -1.64 -17.73 -22.63
N GLY A 119 -2.68 -16.90 -22.54
CA GLY A 119 -4.07 -17.37 -22.59
C GLY A 119 -4.58 -18.06 -21.30
N LYS A 120 -3.79 -18.10 -20.22
CA LYS A 120 -4.17 -18.75 -18.95
C LYS A 120 -4.57 -17.72 -17.91
N ASP A 121 -5.63 -17.99 -17.15
CA ASP A 121 -6.04 -17.12 -16.03
C ASP A 121 -5.15 -17.29 -14.80
N GLY A 122 -4.81 -18.53 -14.45
CA GLY A 122 -3.82 -18.83 -13.42
C GLY A 122 -2.43 -18.99 -14.03
N ARG A 123 -1.47 -18.18 -13.58
CA ARG A 123 -0.07 -18.25 -14.04
C ARG A 123 0.85 -18.35 -12.84
N ASN A 124 1.69 -19.37 -12.80
CA ASN A 124 2.67 -19.58 -11.73
C ASN A 124 4.02 -19.99 -12.31
N ASN A 125 4.97 -19.05 -12.24
CA ASN A 125 6.26 -19.08 -12.92
C ASN A 125 7.17 -18.03 -12.25
N PRO A 126 7.45 -18.20 -10.94
CA PRO A 126 8.21 -17.22 -10.19
C PRO A 126 9.64 -17.15 -10.71
N GLY A 127 10.10 -15.93 -11.00
CA GLY A 127 11.49 -15.60 -11.28
C GLY A 127 12.10 -14.81 -10.13
N ASP A 128 12.87 -13.77 -10.47
CA ASP A 128 13.56 -12.92 -9.50
C ASP A 128 12.61 -12.33 -8.45
N SER A 129 13.04 -12.39 -7.19
CA SER A 129 12.38 -11.76 -6.05
C SER A 129 13.25 -10.62 -5.54
N LYS A 130 12.72 -9.40 -5.55
CA LYS A 130 13.41 -8.21 -5.03
C LYS A 130 12.46 -7.35 -4.21
N PRO A 131 12.95 -6.57 -3.23
CA PRO A 131 12.11 -5.63 -2.49
C PRO A 131 11.85 -4.33 -3.26
N TYR A 132 12.05 -4.32 -4.58
CA TYR A 132 11.78 -3.21 -5.47
C TYR A 132 11.60 -3.73 -6.90
N LEU A 133 11.02 -2.90 -7.75
CA LEU A 133 11.02 -3.09 -9.20
C LEU A 133 12.17 -2.30 -9.81
N LEU A 134 12.70 -2.77 -10.93
CA LEU A 134 13.77 -2.10 -11.66
C LEU A 134 13.31 -1.82 -13.09
N TYR A 135 13.38 -0.55 -13.49
CA TYR A 135 12.96 -0.10 -14.82
C TYR A 135 13.94 0.90 -15.41
N PRO A 136 14.12 0.93 -16.75
CA PRO A 136 14.90 1.96 -17.41
C PRO A 136 14.37 3.36 -17.11
N LYS A 137 15.25 4.34 -16.93
CA LYS A 137 14.87 5.75 -16.64
C LYS A 137 14.03 6.40 -17.73
N ARG A 138 14.10 5.88 -18.96
CA ARG A 138 13.29 6.35 -20.10
C ARG A 138 11.81 5.96 -20.00
N SER A 139 11.46 5.02 -19.13
CA SER A 139 10.16 4.33 -19.17
C SER A 139 9.05 5.18 -18.59
N ARG A 140 7.88 5.12 -19.23
CA ARG A 140 6.61 5.62 -18.69
C ARG A 140 5.78 4.43 -18.26
N LEU A 141 5.44 4.38 -16.98
CA LEU A 141 4.84 3.21 -16.36
C LEU A 141 3.42 3.51 -15.92
N LEU A 142 2.55 2.52 -16.07
CA LEU A 142 1.23 2.50 -15.44
C LEU A 142 1.19 1.30 -14.49
N LEU A 143 0.92 1.52 -13.20
CA LEU A 143 0.99 0.50 -12.16
C LEU A 143 -0.37 0.24 -11.53
N ALA A 144 -0.71 -1.02 -11.28
CA ALA A 144 -1.93 -1.38 -10.57
C ALA A 144 -1.71 -2.55 -9.62
N TYR A 145 -2.24 -2.44 -8.40
CA TYR A 145 -2.27 -3.51 -7.42
C TYR A 145 -3.63 -4.24 -7.47
N SER A 146 -3.60 -5.54 -7.16
CA SER A 146 -4.79 -6.37 -7.00
C SER A 146 -4.56 -7.43 -5.93
N PRO A 147 -5.53 -7.71 -5.04
CA PRO A 147 -5.41 -8.81 -4.08
C PRO A 147 -5.41 -10.19 -4.77
N MET A 148 -5.96 -10.28 -5.99
CA MET A 148 -6.06 -11.52 -6.77
C MET A 148 -5.31 -11.40 -8.09
N GLN A 149 -4.86 -12.54 -8.63
CA GLN A 149 -4.26 -12.56 -9.96
C GLN A 149 -5.29 -12.14 -11.00
N TRP A 150 -4.94 -11.20 -11.87
CA TRP A 150 -5.80 -10.81 -12.99
C TRP A 150 -5.99 -11.97 -13.96
N THR A 151 -7.23 -12.14 -14.42
CA THR A 151 -7.53 -13.04 -15.53
C THR A 151 -6.79 -12.61 -16.79
N TRP A 152 -6.59 -13.55 -17.72
CA TRP A 152 -6.00 -13.26 -19.02
C TRP A 152 -6.74 -12.15 -19.75
N ARG A 153 -8.08 -12.17 -19.70
CA ARG A 153 -8.93 -11.13 -20.29
C ARG A 153 -8.63 -9.74 -19.73
N LEU A 154 -8.43 -9.62 -18.42
CA LEU A 154 -8.14 -8.33 -17.79
C LEU A 154 -6.73 -7.84 -18.16
N CYS A 155 -5.75 -8.75 -18.19
CA CYS A 155 -4.42 -8.47 -18.71
C CYS A 155 -4.47 -7.92 -20.15
N GLU A 156 -5.15 -8.60 -21.07
CA GLU A 156 -5.27 -8.17 -22.47
C GLU A 156 -6.03 -6.85 -22.61
N LYS A 157 -7.07 -6.63 -21.78
CA LYS A 157 -7.78 -5.36 -21.72
C LYS A 157 -6.83 -4.22 -21.31
N MET A 158 -5.99 -4.43 -20.30
CA MET A 158 -5.01 -3.42 -19.88
C MET A 158 -3.85 -3.26 -20.86
N ARG A 159 -3.57 -4.22 -21.74
CA ARG A 159 -2.55 -4.07 -22.81
C ARG A 159 -3.07 -3.29 -24.02
N SER A 160 -4.37 -3.32 -24.28
CA SER A 160 -4.96 -2.82 -25.52
C SER A 160 -5.87 -1.60 -25.36
N ASN A 161 -6.24 -1.20 -24.13
CA ASN A 161 -7.19 -0.12 -23.90
C ASN A 161 -6.62 1.03 -23.03
N PRO A 162 -6.14 2.13 -23.65
CA PRO A 162 -5.61 3.29 -22.94
C PRO A 162 -6.59 3.99 -21.99
N GLN A 163 -7.90 3.96 -22.29
CA GLN A 163 -8.90 4.56 -21.40
C GLN A 163 -9.00 3.79 -20.08
N GLU A 164 -8.95 2.46 -20.17
CA GLU A 164 -9.01 1.58 -19.00
C GLU A 164 -7.70 1.62 -18.22
N GLN A 165 -6.56 1.66 -18.92
CA GLN A 165 -5.26 1.91 -18.31
C GLN A 165 -5.29 3.20 -17.46
N LYS A 166 -5.72 4.33 -18.05
CA LYS A 166 -5.81 5.63 -17.34
C LYS A 166 -6.79 5.60 -16.16
N ARG A 167 -7.86 4.79 -16.25
CA ARG A 167 -8.87 4.68 -15.20
C ARG A 167 -8.40 3.85 -14.01
N TRP A 168 -7.65 2.78 -14.26
CA TRP A 168 -7.37 1.75 -13.25
C TRP A 168 -5.91 1.67 -12.81
N MET A 169 -5.00 2.33 -13.52
CA MET A 169 -3.56 2.26 -13.27
C MET A 169 -2.98 3.63 -12.91
N ARG A 170 -2.07 3.65 -11.95
CA ARG A 170 -1.32 4.81 -11.50
C ARG A 170 -0.20 5.11 -12.49
N ALA A 171 -0.20 6.29 -13.08
CA ALA A 171 0.88 6.74 -13.95
C ALA A 171 2.13 7.15 -13.15
N LEU A 172 3.30 6.77 -13.67
CA LEU A 172 4.62 7.13 -13.16
C LEU A 172 5.55 7.42 -14.34
N ASN A 173 5.94 8.69 -14.49
CA ASN A 173 6.80 9.16 -15.56
C ASN A 173 8.25 9.27 -15.05
N LEU A 174 9.06 8.24 -15.30
CA LEU A 174 10.44 8.18 -14.82
C LEU A 174 11.36 9.24 -15.44
N PRO A 175 11.26 9.57 -16.75
CA PRO A 175 12.04 10.68 -17.30
C PRO A 175 11.80 12.00 -16.56
N GLN A 176 10.53 12.30 -16.26
CA GLN A 176 10.16 13.50 -15.53
C GLN A 176 10.69 13.46 -14.10
N TYR A 177 10.50 12.33 -13.40
CA TYR A 177 11.02 12.15 -12.05
C TYR A 177 12.54 12.31 -11.99
N CYS A 178 13.29 11.72 -12.91
CA CYS A 178 14.75 11.83 -12.95
C CYS A 178 15.25 13.28 -13.15
N THR A 179 14.41 14.15 -13.71
CA THR A 179 14.74 15.56 -13.96
C THR A 179 14.31 16.45 -12.80
N GLN A 180 13.15 16.17 -12.19
CA GLN A 180 12.49 17.05 -11.22
C GLN A 180 12.61 16.54 -9.78
N MET A 181 13.00 15.28 -9.59
CA MET A 181 12.93 14.53 -8.32
C MET A 181 11.54 14.60 -7.68
N GLN A 182 10.50 14.70 -8.52
CA GLN A 182 9.10 14.83 -8.11
C GLN A 182 8.23 13.99 -9.04
N ALA A 183 7.26 13.30 -8.46
CA ALA A 183 6.20 12.62 -9.18
C ALA A 183 4.94 12.57 -8.30
N ALA A 184 3.77 12.64 -8.92
CA ALA A 184 2.52 12.53 -8.19
C ALA A 184 2.44 11.17 -7.48
N HIS A 185 2.00 11.17 -6.22
CA HIS A 185 1.86 9.95 -5.39
C HIS A 185 3.18 9.19 -5.20
N ALA A 186 4.33 9.85 -5.33
CA ALA A 186 5.64 9.25 -5.17
C ALA A 186 6.59 10.21 -4.46
N ALA A 187 7.61 9.65 -3.81
CA ALA A 187 8.67 10.42 -3.17
C ALA A 187 9.99 9.61 -3.18
N PRO A 188 11.14 10.26 -2.94
CA PRO A 188 12.43 9.59 -2.84
C PRO A 188 12.39 8.41 -1.86
N ILE A 189 13.07 7.31 -2.20
CA ILE A 189 13.01 6.10 -1.37
C ILE A 189 13.50 6.35 0.06
N ARG A 190 14.44 7.29 0.25
CA ARG A 190 14.99 7.66 1.56
C ARG A 190 13.93 8.15 2.55
N GLU A 191 12.79 8.64 2.07
CA GLU A 191 11.68 9.10 2.91
C GLU A 191 10.71 7.97 3.30
N ILE A 192 10.91 6.74 2.81
CA ILE A 192 9.94 5.65 2.98
C ILE A 192 9.65 5.33 4.45
N GLY A 193 10.65 5.38 5.33
CA GLY A 193 10.50 5.03 6.75
C GLY A 193 9.80 6.08 7.60
N SER A 194 9.64 7.31 7.10
CA SER A 194 8.82 8.36 7.73
C SER A 194 7.47 8.53 7.04
N ALA A 195 7.35 8.12 5.77
CA ALA A 195 6.15 8.28 4.98
C ALA A 195 5.16 7.10 5.06
N VAL A 196 5.66 5.88 5.29
CA VAL A 196 4.86 4.64 5.20
C VAL A 196 4.75 4.01 6.58
N ALA A 197 3.54 3.99 7.12
CA ALA A 197 3.28 3.76 8.54
C ALA A 197 3.76 2.41 9.08
N ASP A 198 3.80 1.37 8.24
CA ASP A 198 4.27 0.02 8.60
C ASP A 198 5.63 -0.33 7.97
N ILE A 199 6.41 0.68 7.55
CA ILE A 199 7.84 0.57 7.20
C ILE A 199 8.60 1.52 8.13
N LEU A 200 9.39 0.98 9.04
CA LEU A 200 9.90 1.75 10.18
C LEU A 200 11.34 2.21 9.95
N ALA A 201 11.60 3.49 10.19
CA ALA A 201 12.96 4.01 10.41
C ALA A 201 13.53 3.69 11.80
N GLY A 202 12.71 3.08 12.67
CA GLY A 202 12.97 2.78 14.06
C GLY A 202 11.68 2.95 14.88
N GLY A 203 11.72 2.58 16.16
CA GLY A 203 10.56 2.71 17.06
C GLY A 203 9.55 1.58 16.95
N GLU A 204 8.39 1.78 17.59
CA GLU A 204 7.31 0.80 17.66
C GLU A 204 6.37 0.91 16.46
N ALA A 205 5.95 -0.22 15.93
CA ALA A 205 5.00 -0.27 14.83
C ALA A 205 3.59 0.15 15.25
N PRO A 206 2.88 0.98 14.47
CA PRO A 206 1.45 1.16 14.66
C PRO A 206 0.73 -0.19 14.50
N THR A 207 -0.21 -0.49 15.40
CA THR A 207 -0.87 -1.82 15.45
C THR A 207 -1.98 -2.00 14.40
N PHE A 208 -2.60 -0.90 13.96
CA PHE A 208 -3.74 -0.88 13.03
C PHE A 208 -4.92 -1.73 13.53
N LYS A 209 -5.24 -1.62 14.82
CA LYS A 209 -6.30 -2.41 15.47
C LYS A 209 -7.70 -2.02 14.99
N SER A 210 -7.90 -0.81 14.49
CA SER A 210 -9.17 -0.38 13.88
C SER A 210 -9.19 -0.44 12.35
N CYS A 211 -8.27 -1.19 11.73
CA CYS A 211 -8.28 -1.54 10.31
C CYS A 211 -8.38 -3.07 10.14
N LEU A 212 -8.82 -3.54 8.97
CA LEU A 212 -8.95 -4.97 8.69
C LEU A 212 -7.59 -5.67 8.69
N VAL A 213 -6.54 -5.04 8.15
CA VAL A 213 -5.19 -5.62 8.14
C VAL A 213 -4.35 -5.04 9.28
N ALA A 214 -4.10 -5.84 10.30
CA ALA A 214 -3.23 -5.47 11.42
C ALA A 214 -1.74 -5.61 11.07
N THR A 215 -0.87 -5.05 11.92
CA THR A 215 0.59 -5.30 11.85
C THR A 215 1.06 -6.34 12.85
N ASN A 216 0.24 -6.64 13.87
CA ASN A 216 0.49 -7.69 14.85
C ASN A 216 -0.52 -8.85 14.71
N LYS A 217 -0.07 -10.06 15.05
CA LYS A 217 -0.86 -11.30 14.93
C LYS A 217 -1.66 -11.64 16.19
N ASP A 218 -1.94 -10.65 17.05
CA ASP A 218 -2.66 -10.86 18.31
C ASP A 218 -4.01 -11.56 18.09
N ASP A 219 -4.62 -11.35 16.93
CA ASP A 219 -5.84 -12.00 16.47
C ASP A 219 -5.55 -12.93 15.28
N SER A 220 -5.63 -14.25 15.51
CA SER A 220 -5.38 -15.27 14.47
C SER A 220 -6.41 -15.26 13.34
N SER A 221 -7.60 -14.68 13.55
CA SER A 221 -8.68 -14.66 12.56
C SER A 221 -8.57 -13.51 11.57
N ARG A 222 -7.81 -12.47 11.91
CA ARG A 222 -7.67 -11.25 11.11
C ARG A 222 -6.40 -11.31 10.24
N PRO A 223 -6.45 -10.87 8.97
CA PRO A 223 -5.25 -10.77 8.15
C PRO A 223 -4.22 -9.83 8.80
N CYS A 224 -2.94 -10.22 8.72
CA CYS A 224 -1.84 -9.48 9.31
C CYS A 224 -0.73 -9.24 8.28
N LYS A 225 -0.26 -8.00 8.19
CA LYS A 225 0.93 -7.60 7.44
C LYS A 225 1.94 -6.98 8.41
N GLN A 226 2.93 -7.79 8.82
CA GLN A 226 3.92 -7.33 9.80
C GLN A 226 4.69 -6.11 9.30
N SER A 227 4.95 -5.17 10.20
CA SER A 227 5.84 -4.05 9.93
C SER A 227 7.23 -4.54 9.61
N ILE A 228 7.95 -3.79 8.79
CA ILE A 228 9.34 -4.10 8.45
C ILE A 228 10.26 -2.91 8.76
N ASP A 229 11.54 -3.20 8.95
CA ASP A 229 12.57 -2.16 9.06
C ASP A 229 12.91 -1.64 7.65
N GLN A 230 12.95 -0.32 7.49
CA GLN A 230 13.24 0.34 6.21
C GLN A 230 14.56 -0.12 5.58
N ALA A 231 15.53 -0.58 6.39
CA ALA A 231 16.81 -1.05 5.93
C ALA A 231 16.67 -2.22 4.95
N LEU A 232 15.64 -3.06 5.12
CA LEU A 232 15.37 -4.19 4.21
C LEU A 232 15.05 -3.74 2.77
N ILE A 233 14.58 -2.49 2.61
CA ILE A 233 14.32 -1.87 1.32
C ILE A 233 15.53 -1.03 0.90
N LEU A 234 15.94 -0.07 1.74
CA LEU A 234 17.01 0.88 1.42
C LEU A 234 18.37 0.22 1.20
N GLY A 235 18.72 -0.79 1.99
CA GLY A 235 19.95 -1.56 1.83
C GLY A 235 19.94 -2.53 0.65
N SER A 236 18.81 -2.64 -0.06
CA SER A 236 18.64 -3.55 -1.20
C SER A 236 18.63 -2.84 -2.55
N VAL A 237 18.25 -1.55 -2.60
CA VAL A 237 18.20 -0.80 -3.85
C VAL A 237 19.61 -0.53 -4.39
N PRO A 238 19.83 -0.52 -5.72
CA PRO A 238 21.15 -0.28 -6.31
C PRO A 238 21.68 1.14 -6.05
N ASP A 239 20.79 2.13 -5.99
CA ASP A 239 21.12 3.53 -5.75
C ASP A 239 19.97 4.19 -4.97
N GLN A 240 20.24 4.57 -3.72
CA GLN A 240 19.23 5.17 -2.85
C GLN A 240 18.91 6.62 -3.22
N ASP A 241 19.79 7.33 -3.97
CA ASP A 241 19.57 8.73 -4.34
C ASP A 241 18.61 8.89 -5.50
N SER A 242 18.61 7.94 -6.44
CA SER A 242 17.69 7.95 -7.58
C SER A 242 16.41 7.15 -7.33
N ALA A 243 16.41 6.17 -6.44
CA ALA A 243 15.24 5.33 -6.18
C ALA A 243 14.05 6.10 -5.58
N LEU A 244 12.84 5.56 -5.78
CA LEU A 244 11.59 6.15 -5.28
C LEU A 244 10.63 5.09 -4.73
N PHE A 245 9.64 5.52 -3.95
CA PHE A 245 8.43 4.72 -3.70
C PHE A 245 7.21 5.39 -4.34
N VAL A 246 6.21 4.59 -4.71
CA VAL A 246 4.97 5.08 -5.35
C VAL A 246 3.75 4.46 -4.68
N ALA A 247 2.76 5.28 -4.34
CA ALA A 247 1.51 4.84 -3.75
C ALA A 247 0.47 4.48 -4.81
N LEU A 248 -0.05 3.27 -4.69
CA LEU A 248 -1.11 2.72 -5.51
C LEU A 248 -2.45 2.76 -4.77
N ASP A 249 -3.53 2.70 -5.54
CA ASP A 249 -4.86 2.58 -4.98
C ASP A 249 -5.15 1.13 -4.63
N ASP A 250 -5.77 0.91 -3.48
CA ASP A 250 -6.27 -0.38 -3.02
C ASP A 250 -7.72 -0.23 -2.56
N PRO A 251 -8.66 -0.04 -3.50
CA PRO A 251 -10.06 0.27 -3.17
C PRO A 251 -10.73 -0.85 -2.37
N MET A 252 -10.32 -2.10 -2.56
CA MET A 252 -10.84 -3.22 -1.77
C MET A 252 -10.44 -3.09 -0.30
N ALA A 253 -9.19 -2.75 0.01
CA ALA A 253 -8.80 -2.52 1.39
C ALA A 253 -9.53 -1.32 2.03
N ILE A 254 -9.81 -0.27 1.26
CA ILE A 254 -10.60 0.87 1.75
C ILE A 254 -12.02 0.42 2.11
N VAL A 255 -12.67 -0.36 1.24
CA VAL A 255 -14.01 -0.91 1.52
C VAL A 255 -13.99 -1.83 2.74
N ASP A 256 -13.00 -2.71 2.84
CA ASP A 256 -12.80 -3.62 3.96
C ASP A 256 -12.64 -2.86 5.29
N ASP A 257 -11.80 -1.82 5.32
CA ASP A 257 -11.58 -0.98 6.50
C ASP A 257 -12.86 -0.22 6.89
N LEU A 258 -13.61 0.31 5.91
CA LEU A 258 -14.90 0.97 6.17
C LEU A 258 -15.95 -0.02 6.71
N ALA A 259 -16.02 -1.23 6.16
CA ALA A 259 -16.94 -2.27 6.59
C ALA A 259 -16.64 -2.70 8.03
N MET A 260 -15.36 -2.93 8.38
CA MET A 260 -14.97 -3.27 9.74
C MET A 260 -15.36 -2.17 10.74
N ASN A 261 -15.18 -0.90 10.35
CA ASN A 261 -15.59 0.23 11.18
C ASN A 261 -17.10 0.32 11.38
N LEU A 262 -17.89 0.10 10.31
CA LEU A 262 -19.34 0.07 10.40
C LEU A 262 -19.82 -1.06 11.33
N GLN A 263 -19.22 -2.25 11.21
CA GLN A 263 -19.53 -3.39 12.06
C GLN A 263 -19.25 -3.10 13.54
N GLY A 264 -18.13 -2.43 13.85
CA GLY A 264 -17.84 -1.95 15.20
C GLY A 264 -18.93 -1.04 15.77
N ARG A 265 -19.43 -0.09 14.96
CA ARG A 265 -20.54 0.80 15.37
C ARG A 265 -21.86 0.07 15.57
N TRP A 266 -22.15 -0.93 14.75
CA TRP A 266 -23.34 -1.76 14.94
C TRP A 266 -23.28 -2.57 16.23
N LEU A 267 -22.11 -3.11 16.58
CA LEU A 267 -21.91 -3.81 17.85
C LEU A 267 -22.07 -2.88 19.06
N GLU A 268 -21.53 -1.66 18.99
CA GLU A 268 -21.72 -0.64 20.02
C GLU A 268 -23.20 -0.26 20.18
N LEU A 269 -23.91 -0.05 19.06
CA LEU A 269 -25.35 0.26 19.07
C LEU A 269 -26.16 -0.88 19.69
N ALA A 270 -25.94 -2.12 19.25
CA ALA A 270 -26.65 -3.29 19.79
C ALA A 270 -26.38 -3.48 21.29
N ALA A 271 -25.15 -3.21 21.75
CA ALA A 271 -24.81 -3.25 23.17
C ALA A 271 -25.54 -2.15 23.96
N ALA A 272 -25.62 -0.93 23.43
CA ALA A 272 -26.32 0.19 24.05
C ALA A 272 -27.84 -0.06 24.11
N GLU A 273 -28.44 -0.54 23.02
CA GLU A 273 -29.86 -0.94 22.96
C GLU A 273 -30.17 -2.00 24.02
N LYS A 274 -29.34 -3.03 24.13
CA LYS A 274 -29.48 -4.07 25.15
C LYS A 274 -29.36 -3.51 26.57
N GLN A 275 -28.39 -2.63 26.82
CA GLN A 275 -28.17 -2.02 28.13
C GLN A 275 -29.34 -1.12 28.55
N HIS A 276 -29.95 -0.41 27.59
CA HIS A 276 -31.00 0.58 27.85
C HIS A 276 -32.42 0.07 27.52
N ALA A 277 -32.58 -1.20 27.15
CA ALA A 277 -33.85 -1.80 26.75
C ALA A 277 -35.00 -1.51 27.73
N ASN A 278 -34.79 -1.73 29.04
CA ASN A 278 -35.84 -1.48 30.04
C ASN A 278 -36.25 -0.01 30.12
N LYS A 279 -35.29 0.92 29.98
CA LYS A 279 -35.57 2.37 30.01
C LYS A 279 -36.31 2.80 28.75
N LEU A 280 -35.88 2.31 27.60
CA LEU A 280 -36.53 2.57 26.31
C LEU A 280 -37.95 2.01 26.28
N ASN A 281 -38.15 0.74 26.68
CA ASN A 281 -39.47 0.13 26.75
C ASN A 281 -40.41 0.84 27.73
N SER A 282 -39.88 1.28 28.89
CA SER A 282 -40.68 2.05 29.86
C SER A 282 -41.07 3.41 29.31
N ALA A 283 -40.14 4.11 28.64
CA ALA A 283 -40.42 5.39 27.99
C ALA A 283 -41.46 5.25 26.87
N GLU A 284 -41.36 4.21 26.03
CA GLU A 284 -42.32 3.91 24.97
C GLU A 284 -43.71 3.58 25.54
N ASN A 285 -43.77 2.78 26.61
CA ASN A 285 -45.03 2.46 27.28
C ASN A 285 -45.69 3.68 27.90
N VAL A 286 -44.92 4.54 28.58
CA VAL A 286 -45.43 5.81 29.12
C VAL A 286 -45.91 6.72 27.99
N GLN A 287 -45.16 6.84 26.90
CA GLN A 287 -45.58 7.61 25.73
C GLN A 287 -46.91 7.11 25.16
N ARG A 288 -47.07 5.79 25.01
CA ARG A 288 -48.31 5.17 24.50
C ARG A 288 -49.48 5.36 25.46
N LEU A 289 -49.26 5.21 26.77
CA LEU A 289 -50.31 5.35 27.79
C LEU A 289 -50.75 6.81 27.99
N CYS A 290 -49.82 7.76 27.87
CA CYS A 290 -50.10 9.19 28.05
C CYS A 290 -50.65 9.86 26.78
N GLY A 291 -50.84 9.14 25.67
CA GLY A 291 -51.56 9.60 24.49
C GLY A 291 -50.94 10.80 23.75
N VAL A 292 -49.67 11.13 23.99
CA VAL A 292 -49.02 12.26 23.32
C VAL A 292 -48.60 11.83 21.91
N ASN A 293 -49.47 12.06 20.94
CA ASN A 293 -49.10 12.13 19.53
C ASN A 293 -48.35 13.45 19.32
N LEU A 294 -47.05 13.37 19.01
CA LEU A 294 -46.28 14.49 18.50
C LEU A 294 -46.14 14.27 16.98
N ASP A 295 -47.21 14.58 16.25
CA ASP A 295 -47.08 14.95 14.84
C ASP A 295 -46.35 16.30 14.73
#